data_AF-A0A2Z5PMX3-F1
#
_entry.id   AF-A0A2Z5PMX3-F1
#
_cell.length_a   1.000
_cell.length_b   1.000
_cell.length_c   1.000
_cell.angle_alpha   90.00
_cell.angle_beta   90.00
_cell.angle_gamma   90.00
#
_symmetry.space_group_name_H-M   'P 1'
#
loop_
_entity.id
_entity.type
_entity.pdbx_description
1 polymer ?
#
loop_
_entity_poly.entity_id
_entity_poly.type
_entity_poly.pdbx_seq_one_letter_code
_entity_poly.pdbx_strand_id
1 'polypeptide(L)'
;MRIGVVGDPDVVAGFRLAGLTDVYEVNSPEQAAKAIEELNSNSEIGLIITTERIGEKIRDAISSIKKVVVEVPDKNGPIVRENDPVKVLVRNAVGVDIK
;
A
#
# COMPACT_ATOMS: atom_id res chain seq x y z
N MET A 1 -14.00 -9.79 -10.12
CA MET A 1 -12.94 -9.45 -9.15
C MET A 1 -12.34 -8.13 -9.60
N ARG A 2 -12.37 -7.11 -8.73
CA ARG A 2 -11.97 -5.72 -9.04
C ARG A 2 -10.74 -5.32 -8.20
N ILE A 3 -10.06 -4.28 -8.66
CA ILE A 3 -8.86 -3.72 -8.04
C ILE A 3 -9.21 -2.33 -7.49
N GLY A 4 -8.99 -2.14 -6.20
CA GLY A 4 -9.06 -0.83 -5.55
C GLY A 4 -7.70 -0.17 -5.48
N VAL A 5 -7.66 1.15 -5.62
CA VAL A 5 -6.43 1.95 -5.53
C VAL A 5 -6.65 3.10 -4.58
N VAL A 6 -5.71 3.31 -3.66
CA VAL A 6 -5.68 4.45 -2.72
C VAL A 6 -4.33 5.14 -2.85
N GLY A 7 -4.31 6.39 -3.31
CA GLY A 7 -3.06 7.07 -3.64
C GLY A 7 -3.17 8.60 -3.62
N ASP A 8 -2.04 9.24 -3.88
CA ASP A 8 -1.97 10.67 -4.14
C ASP A 8 -2.52 11.00 -5.56
N PRO A 9 -2.70 12.29 -5.91
CA PRO A 9 -3.28 12.67 -7.19
C PRO A 9 -2.55 12.09 -8.41
N ASP A 10 -1.22 11.94 -8.33
CA ASP A 10 -0.40 11.41 -9.43
C ASP A 10 -0.64 9.91 -9.65
N VAL A 11 -0.65 9.13 -8.56
CA VAL A 11 -0.98 7.70 -8.60
C VAL A 11 -2.41 7.49 -9.09
N VAL A 12 -3.35 8.26 -8.57
CA VAL A 12 -4.76 8.18 -8.97
C VAL A 12 -4.94 8.48 -10.46
N ALA A 13 -4.28 9.51 -10.98
CA ALA A 13 -4.30 9.82 -12.40
C ALA A 13 -3.80 8.65 -13.24
N GLY A 14 -2.65 8.07 -12.88
CA GLY A 14 -2.08 6.92 -13.59
C GLY A 14 -3.01 5.71 -13.65
N PHE A 15 -3.59 5.32 -12.51
CA PHE A 15 -4.48 4.15 -12.46
C PHE A 15 -5.84 4.40 -13.13
N ARG A 16 -6.37 5.63 -13.10
CA ARG A 16 -7.59 5.98 -13.87
C ARG A 16 -7.33 5.90 -15.37
N LEU A 17 -6.16 6.37 -15.84
CA LEU A 17 -5.77 6.24 -17.24
C LEU A 17 -5.61 4.77 -17.68
N ALA A 18 -5.21 3.90 -16.74
CA ALA A 18 -5.16 2.46 -16.96
C ALA A 18 -6.55 1.77 -16.94
N GLY A 19 -7.64 2.52 -16.77
CA GLY A 19 -9.01 2.01 -16.83
C GLY A 19 -9.57 1.49 -15.50
N LEU A 20 -8.89 1.74 -14.37
CA LEU A 20 -9.41 1.36 -13.06
C LEU A 20 -10.49 2.36 -12.60
N THR A 21 -11.56 1.81 -12.04
CA THR A 21 -12.74 2.57 -11.58
C THR A 21 -12.73 2.86 -10.08
N ASP A 22 -12.21 1.94 -9.27
CA ASP A 22 -12.20 2.05 -7.80
C ASP A 22 -10.93 2.75 -7.31
N VAL A 23 -10.78 4.02 -7.70
CA VAL A 23 -9.56 4.80 -7.46
C VAL A 23 -9.87 6.01 -6.58
N TYR A 24 -9.29 6.01 -5.38
CA TYR A 24 -9.52 6.98 -4.32
C TYR A 24 -8.29 7.86 -4.12
N GLU A 25 -8.49 9.16 -4.25
CA GLU A 25 -7.50 10.19 -3.95
C GLU A 25 -7.56 10.55 -2.47
N VAL A 26 -6.42 10.53 -1.80
CA VAL A 26 -6.33 10.80 -0.37
C VAL A 26 -5.25 11.82 -0.06
N ASN A 27 -5.56 12.75 0.85
CA ASN A 27 -4.65 13.83 1.23
C ASN A 27 -4.18 13.73 2.70
N SER A 28 -4.70 12.77 3.46
CA SER A 28 -4.31 12.54 4.85
C SER A 28 -4.33 11.05 5.22
N PRO A 29 -3.59 10.63 6.27
CA PRO A 29 -3.63 9.25 6.76
C PRO A 29 -5.03 8.78 7.16
N GLU A 30 -5.84 9.68 7.73
CA GLU A 30 -7.21 9.36 8.16
C GLU A 30 -8.11 9.08 6.95
N GLN A 31 -7.96 9.86 5.88
CA GLN A 31 -8.65 9.62 4.61
C GLN A 31 -8.21 8.29 3.99
N ALA A 32 -6.91 8.00 4.03
CA ALA A 32 -6.35 6.76 3.51
C ALA A 32 -6.89 5.53 4.26
N ALA A 33 -6.89 5.56 5.59
CA ALA A 33 -7.44 4.49 6.41
C ALA A 33 -8.91 4.23 6.08
N LYS A 34 -9.73 5.29 6.01
CA LYS A 34 -11.14 5.20 5.68
C LYS A 34 -11.38 4.62 4.26
N ALA A 35 -10.66 5.11 3.26
CA ALA A 35 -10.78 4.62 1.89
C ALA A 35 -10.43 3.13 1.78
N ILE A 36 -9.39 2.69 2.49
CA ILE A 36 -9.00 1.29 2.53
C ILE A 36 -10.06 0.44 3.26
N GLU A 37 -10.66 0.92 4.34
CA GLU A 37 -11.76 0.22 5.01
C GLU A 37 -13.00 0.07 4.12
N GLU A 38 -13.34 1.12 3.36
CA GLU A 38 -14.43 1.08 2.37
C GLU A 38 -14.15 0.02 1.29
N LEU A 39 -12.93 -0.01 0.74
CA LEU A 39 -12.49 -1.03 -0.22
C LEU A 39 -12.47 -2.44 0.39
N ASN A 40 -12.09 -2.57 1.67
CA ASN A 40 -12.10 -3.84 2.38
C ASN A 40 -13.53 -4.37 2.59
N SER A 41 -14.50 -3.48 2.80
CA SER A 41 -15.90 -3.85 3.00
C SER A 41 -16.62 -4.29 1.71
N ASN A 42 -16.11 -3.89 0.54
CA ASN A 42 -16.71 -4.25 -0.75
C ASN A 42 -16.31 -5.68 -1.19
N SER A 43 -17.25 -6.62 -1.28
CA SER A 43 -16.98 -8.02 -1.66
C SER A 43 -16.42 -8.22 -3.07
N GLU A 44 -16.59 -7.25 -3.99
CA GLU A 44 -16.06 -7.35 -5.35
C GLU A 44 -14.55 -7.06 -5.45
N ILE A 45 -14.01 -6.33 -4.47
CA ILE A 45 -12.60 -5.94 -4.42
C ILE A 45 -11.78 -7.11 -3.86
N GLY A 46 -10.87 -7.64 -4.68
CA GLY A 46 -9.96 -8.72 -4.29
C GLY A 46 -8.53 -8.24 -3.99
N LEU A 47 -8.15 -7.07 -4.51
CA LEU A 47 -6.82 -6.48 -4.41
C LEU A 47 -6.93 -4.98 -4.13
N ILE A 48 -6.15 -4.49 -3.18
CA ILE A 48 -6.00 -3.07 -2.87
C ILE A 48 -4.56 -2.66 -3.14
N ILE A 49 -4.35 -1.62 -3.94
CA ILE A 49 -3.04 -1.03 -4.21
C ILE A 49 -2.94 0.29 -3.46
N THR A 50 -1.84 0.51 -2.75
CA THR A 50 -1.53 1.81 -2.15
C THR A 50 -0.04 2.09 -2.25
N THR A 51 0.40 3.31 -1.92
CA THR A 51 1.83 3.64 -1.94
C THR A 51 2.50 3.18 -0.64
N GLU A 52 3.78 2.82 -0.71
CA GLU A 52 4.57 2.49 0.50
C GLU A 52 4.49 3.62 1.55
N ARG A 53 4.49 4.88 1.11
CA ARG A 53 4.44 6.06 1.97
C ARG A 53 3.10 6.28 2.65
N ILE A 54 2.00 5.87 2.01
CA ILE A 54 0.70 5.79 2.67
C ILE A 54 0.71 4.59 3.62
N GLY A 55 1.17 3.42 3.14
CA GLY A 55 1.19 2.17 3.90
C GLY A 55 2.00 2.21 5.20
N GLU A 56 3.03 3.05 5.29
CA GLU A 56 3.75 3.30 6.55
C GLU A 56 2.91 4.09 7.55
N LYS A 57 2.13 5.08 7.09
CA LYS A 57 1.33 5.94 7.97
C LYS A 57 0.08 5.26 8.53
N ILE A 58 -0.42 4.24 7.83
CA ILE A 58 -1.65 3.51 8.19
C ILE A 58 -1.40 2.02 8.39
N ARG A 59 -0.20 1.65 8.86
CA ARG A 59 0.23 0.27 9.08
C ARG A 59 -0.79 -0.54 9.89
N ASP A 60 -1.33 0.06 10.96
CA ASP A 60 -2.30 -0.60 11.84
C ASP A 60 -3.60 -0.94 11.10
N ALA A 61 -4.11 -0.02 10.27
CA ALA A 61 -5.28 -0.26 9.45
C ALA A 61 -5.04 -1.39 8.43
N ILE A 62 -3.87 -1.42 7.79
CA ILE A 62 -3.51 -2.46 6.82
C ILE A 62 -3.38 -3.83 7.49
N SER A 63 -2.80 -3.89 8.69
CA SER A 63 -2.59 -5.15 9.42
C SER A 63 -3.88 -5.89 9.77
N SER A 64 -5.01 -5.17 9.82
CA SER A 64 -6.34 -5.72 10.16
C SER A 64 -7.12 -6.23 8.94
N ILE A 65 -6.58 -6.06 7.74
CA ILE A 65 -7.26 -6.37 6.47
C ILE A 65 -7.03 -7.82 6.07
N LYS A 66 -8.09 -8.50 5.64
CA LYS A 66 -8.04 -9.91 5.18
C LYS A 66 -7.73 -10.04 3.69
N LYS A 67 -7.79 -8.95 2.94
CA LYS A 67 -7.54 -8.90 1.49
C LYS A 67 -6.08 -8.68 1.17
N VAL A 68 -5.69 -8.97 -0.07
CA VAL A 68 -4.35 -8.67 -0.54
C VAL A 68 -4.19 -7.16 -0.68
N VAL A 69 -3.22 -6.60 0.04
CA VAL A 69 -2.80 -5.20 -0.06
C VAL A 69 -1.39 -5.19 -0.66
N VAL A 70 -1.21 -4.47 -1.77
CA VAL A 70 0.09 -4.30 -2.43
C VAL A 70 0.53 -2.86 -2.28
N GLU A 71 1.70 -2.69 -1.68
CA GLU A 71 2.35 -1.40 -1.53
C GLU A 71 3.32 -1.19 -2.69
N VAL A 72 3.14 -0.09 -3.43
CA VAL A 72 4.00 0.29 -4.57
C VAL A 72 4.75 1.59 -4.27
N PRO A 73 5.93 1.81 -4.87
CA PRO A 73 6.61 3.09 -4.76
C PRO A 73 5.74 4.24 -5.32
N ASP A 74 5.92 5.44 -4.79
CA ASP A 74 5.33 6.65 -5.35
C ASP A 74 6.25 7.30 -6.41
N LYS A 75 5.87 8.46 -6.93
CA LYS A 75 6.66 9.20 -7.94
C LYS A 75 8.08 9.58 -7.49
N ASN A 76 8.35 9.57 -6.19
CA ASN A 76 9.68 9.85 -5.63
C ASN A 76 10.54 8.59 -5.50
N GLY A 77 10.04 7.43 -5.95
CA GLY A 77 10.71 6.15 -5.84
C GLY A 77 10.34 5.37 -4.57
N PRO A 78 11.01 4.24 -4.34
CA PRO A 78 10.76 3.41 -3.17
C PRO A 78 11.24 4.09 -1.89
N ILE A 79 10.60 3.76 -0.78
CA ILE A 79 11.10 4.19 0.53
C ILE A 79 12.41 3.46 0.81
N VAL A 80 13.48 4.24 1.01
CA VAL A 80 14.76 3.70 1.49
C VAL A 80 14.58 3.34 2.96
N ARG A 81 14.19 2.08 3.21
CA ARG A 81 14.18 1.53 4.56
C ARG A 81 15.63 1.23 4.96
N GLU A 82 16.10 1.78 6.08
CA GLU A 82 17.43 1.44 6.64
C GLU A 82 17.60 -0.07 6.84
N ASN A 83 16.49 -0.78 7.05
CA ASN A 83 16.42 -2.22 7.20
C ASN A 83 15.70 -2.82 6.00
N ASP A 84 16.47 -3.25 5.00
CA ASP A 84 15.97 -4.06 3.88
C ASP A 84 15.19 -5.27 4.44
N PRO A 85 13.92 -5.50 4.04
CA PRO A 85 13.12 -6.61 4.55
C PRO A 85 13.79 -7.97 4.38
N VAL A 86 14.52 -8.17 3.28
CA VAL A 86 15.31 -9.38 3.03
C VAL A 86 16.43 -9.48 4.06
N LYS A 87 17.09 -8.37 4.36
CA LYS A 87 18.17 -8.29 5.35
C LYS A 87 17.67 -8.56 6.77
N VAL A 88 16.48 -8.07 7.13
CA VAL A 88 15.83 -8.39 8.42
C VAL A 88 15.47 -9.87 8.50
N LEU A 89 14.91 -10.45 7.44
CA LEU A 89 14.59 -11.88 7.38
C LEU A 89 15.83 -12.75 7.53
N VAL A 90 16.92 -12.42 6.81
CA VAL A 90 18.20 -13.12 6.94
C VAL A 90 18.80 -12.95 8.34
N ARG A 91 18.74 -11.74 8.91
CA ARG A 91 19.21 -11.48 10.27
C ARG A 91 18.44 -12.30 11.30
N ASN A 92 17.13 -12.41 11.18
CA ASN A 92 16.30 -13.20 12.10
C ASN A 92 16.50 -14.71 11.93
N ALA A 93 16.79 -15.18 10.72
CA ALA A 93 16.99 -16.60 10.44
C ALA A 93 18.41 -17.09 10.78
N VAL A 94 19.44 -16.27 10.55
CA VAL A 94 20.85 -16.68 10.61
C VAL A 94 21.64 -15.92 11.69
N GLY A 95 21.16 -14.77 12.15
CA GLY A 95 21.82 -13.96 13.19
C GLY A 95 23.02 -13.13 12.70
N VAL A 96 23.18 -12.96 11.38
CA VAL A 96 24.37 -12.31 10.78
C VAL A 96 23.96 -11.02 10.05
N ASP A 97 24.71 -9.94 10.28
CA ASP A 97 24.54 -8.66 9.59
C ASP A 97 25.39 -8.65 8.30
N ILE A 98 24.74 -8.64 7.14
CA ILE A 98 25.42 -8.64 5.84
C ILE A 98 25.73 -7.20 5.47
N LYS A 99 27.01 -6.82 5.44
CA LYS A 99 27.44 -5.46 5.11
C LYS A 99 27.37 -5.17 3.61
#